data_AF-X1KB33-F1
#
_entry.id   AF-X1KB33-F1
#
_cell.length_a   1.000
_cell.length_b   1.000
_cell.length_c   1.000
_cell.angle_alpha   90.00
_cell.angle_beta   90.00
_cell.angle_gamma   90.00
#
_symmetry.space_group_name_H-M   'P 1'
#
loop_
_entity.id
_entity.type
_entity.pdbx_description
1 polymer ?
#
loop_
_entity_poly.entity_id
_entity_poly.type
_entity_poly.pdbx_seq_one_letter_code
_entity_poly.pdbx_strand_id
1 'polypeptide(L)' 'MAKLTALPSLDIIRGFKGTLDFYIRRGVPCVRK' A
#
# COMPACT_ATOMS: atom_id res chain seq x y z
N MET A 1 -7.09 4.08 7.05
CA MET A 1 -6.33 4.19 5.78
C MET A 1 -5.17 5.11 6.06
N ALA A 2 -3.95 4.61 6.01
CA ALA A 2 -2.76 5.43 6.20
C ALA A 2 -2.28 5.92 4.83
N LYS A 3 -1.95 7.21 4.73
CA LYS A 3 -1.30 7.78 3.55
C LYS A 3 0.18 7.43 3.62
N LEU A 4 0.73 6.98 2.50
CA LEU A 4 2.14 6.70 2.35
C LEU A 4 2.79 7.86 1.60
N THR A 5 4.03 8.19 1.96
CA THR A 5 4.84 9.18 1.23
C THR A 5 5.31 8.62 -0.12
N ALA A 6 5.53 7.31 -0.19
CA ALA A 6 5.84 6.57 -1.41
C ALA A 6 5.24 5.16 -1.35
N LEU A 7 4.96 4.57 -2.52
CA LEU A 7 4.53 3.18 -2.60
C LEU A 7 5.77 2.27 -2.43
N PRO A 8 5.76 1.28 -1.52
CA PRO A 8 6.88 0.35 -1.37
C PRO A 8 7.01 -0.56 -2.61
N SER A 9 8.14 -1.27 -2.71
CA SER A 9 8.37 -2.21 -3.80
C SER A 9 7.32 -3.33 -3.82
N LEU A 10 7.06 -3.88 -5.01
CA LEU A 10 6.06 -4.94 -5.19
C LEU A 10 6.35 -6.19 -4.36
N ASP A 11 7.62 -6.48 -4.07
CA ASP A 11 8.03 -7.63 -3.26
C ASP A 11 7.52 -7.50 -1.82
N ILE A 12 7.67 -6.31 -1.22
CA ILE A 12 7.16 -6.00 0.11
C ILE A 12 5.63 -6.08 0.12
N ILE A 13 4.96 -5.48 -0.88
CA ILE A 13 3.49 -5.51 -0.99
C ILE A 13 2.97 -6.96 -1.05
N ARG A 14 3.65 -7.81 -1.83
CA ARG A 14 3.31 -9.24 -1.94
C ARG A 14 3.44 -9.97 -0.61
N GLY A 15 4.49 -9.66 0.18
CA GLY A 15 4.67 -10.22 1.52
C GLY A 15 3.53 -9.90 2.50
N PHE A 16 2.79 -8.81 2.27
CA PHE A 16 1.66 -8.40 3.10
C PHE A 16 0.28 -8.72 2.50
N LYS A 17 0.23 -9.41 1.36
CA LYS A 17 -1.02 -9.74 0.67
C LYS A 17 -1.95 -10.55 1.58
N GLY A 18 -3.16 -10.04 1.83
CA GLY A 18 -4.16 -10.63 2.73
C GLY A 18 -4.16 -10.07 4.15
N THR A 19 -3.14 -9.29 4.50
CA THR A 19 -3.05 -8.57 5.80
C THR A 19 -3.16 -7.06 5.62
N LEU A 20 -2.56 -6.53 4.55
CA LEU A 20 -2.62 -5.12 4.19
C LEU A 20 -2.91 -4.98 2.70
N ASP A 21 -3.72 -3.99 2.36
CA ASP A 21 -4.10 -3.67 0.99
C ASP A 21 -3.43 -2.35 0.58
N PHE A 22 -2.47 -2.44 -0.35
CA PHE A 22 -1.70 -1.31 -0.87
C PHE A 22 -2.25 -0.89 -2.23
N TYR A 23 -2.58 0.40 -2.37
CA TYR A 23 -3.11 0.93 -3.62
C TYR A 23 -2.89 2.44 -3.71
N ILE A 24 -3.15 2.99 -4.90
CA ILE A 24 -3.14 4.43 -5.15
C ILE A 24 -4.58 4.93 -5.16
N ARG A 25 -4.90 5.94 -4.35
CA ARG A 25 -6.21 6.61 -4.34
C ARG A 25 -6.04 8.09 -4.63
N ARG A 26 -6.63 8.56 -5.73
CA ARG A 26 -6.52 9.97 -6.20
C ARG A 26 -5.05 10.44 -6.31
N GLY A 27 -4.18 9.59 -6.84
CA GLY A 27 -2.74 9.87 -6.96
C GLY A 27 -1.95 9.78 -5.66
N VAL A 28 -2.59 9.47 -4.53
CA VAL A 28 -1.92 9.32 -3.23
C VAL A 28 -1.70 7.84 -2.91
N PRO A 29 -0.45 7.42 -2.69
CA PRO A 29 -0.14 6.10 -2.13
C PRO A 29 -0.85 5.89 -0.79
N CYS A 30 -1.54 4.77 -0.63
CA CYS A 30 -2.33 4.45 0.56
C CYS A 30 -2.19 2.99 0.94
N VAL A 31 -2.36 2.72 2.24
CA VAL A 31 -2.52 1.36 2.79
C VAL A 31 -3.76 1.25 3.66
N ARG A 32 -4.43 0.11 3.55
CA ARG A 32 -5.57 -0.28 4.38
C ARG A 32 -5.25 -1.60 5.10
N LYS A 33 -5.70 -1.73 6.35
CA LYS A 33 -5.73 -2.98 7.11
C LYS A 33 -6.98 -3.77 6.75
#